data_AF-A0A935KKV3-F1
#
_entry.id   AF-A0A935KKV3-F1
#
_cell.length_a   1.000
_cell.length_b   1.000
_cell.length_c   1.000
_cell.angle_alpha   90.00
_cell.angle_beta   90.00
_cell.angle_gamma   90.00
#
_symmetry.space_group_name_H-M   'P 1'
#
loop_
_entity.id
_entity.type
_entity.pdbx_description
1 polymer ?
#
loop_
_entity_poly.entity_id
_entity_poly.type
_entity_poly.pdbx_seq_one_letter_code
_entity_poly.pdbx_strand_id
1 'polypeptide(L)'
;MAAERYGVQVHAVCVLSNHLHLVITDQRGTRPEFCRWLFEFTAKCLNAHWGRWENFWASEPPSVVRLADAEVQLAKVVYTLTNPVAAGLVTEHHLWPGLISRPARVPGSRLSYDRGPARGLFAGGASETMAGWTVQPSTRASALRAWQAVGRGCC
;
A
#
# COMPACT_ATOMS: atom_id res chain seq x y z
N MET A 1 8.83 -9.11 -10.15
CA MET A 1 7.45 -8.62 -9.88
C MET A 1 7.12 -7.38 -10.72
N ALA A 2 5.86 -6.93 -10.81
CA ALA A 2 5.45 -5.79 -11.65
C ALA A 2 6.26 -4.50 -11.38
N ALA A 3 6.53 -4.22 -10.11
CA ALA A 3 7.34 -3.07 -9.68
C ALA A 3 8.73 -3.08 -10.33
N GLU A 4 9.45 -4.20 -10.28
CA GLU A 4 10.75 -4.37 -10.93
C GLU A 4 10.66 -4.26 -12.45
N ARG A 5 9.66 -4.90 -13.05
CA ARG A 5 9.44 -4.90 -14.50
C ARG A 5 9.30 -3.48 -15.06
N TYR A 6 8.61 -2.61 -14.33
CA TYR A 6 8.33 -1.24 -14.76
C TYR A 6 9.17 -0.19 -14.00
N GLY A 7 10.20 -0.60 -13.25
CA GLY A 7 11.05 0.36 -12.51
C GLY A 7 10.29 1.26 -11.53
N VAL A 8 9.19 0.77 -10.95
CA VAL A 8 8.36 1.48 -9.97
C VAL A 8 8.82 1.10 -8.57
N GLN A 9 9.05 2.09 -7.72
CA GLN A 9 9.30 1.89 -6.29
C GLN A 9 7.98 2.01 -5.52
N VAL A 10 7.71 1.05 -4.63
CA VAL A 10 6.50 1.05 -3.79
C VAL A 10 6.89 1.44 -2.37
N HIS A 11 6.31 2.54 -1.88
CA HIS A 11 6.58 3.09 -0.55
C HIS A 11 5.55 2.66 0.49
N ALA A 12 4.28 2.55 0.09
CA ALA A 12 3.20 2.06 0.94
C ALA A 12 2.12 1.35 0.11
N VAL A 13 1.57 0.27 0.65
CA VAL A 13 0.40 -0.42 0.13
C VAL A 13 -0.61 -0.66 1.25
N CYS A 14 -1.90 -0.50 0.94
CA CYS A 14 -3.00 -1.02 1.75
C CYS A 14 -4.09 -1.55 0.82
N VAL A 15 -4.40 -2.84 0.93
CA VAL A 15 -5.49 -3.48 0.20
C VAL A 15 -6.66 -3.65 1.14
N LEU A 16 -7.78 -3.02 0.79
CA LEU A 16 -9.07 -3.13 1.46
C LEU A 16 -9.96 -4.14 0.73
N SER A 17 -11.15 -4.40 1.28
CA SER A 17 -12.10 -5.36 0.71
C SER A 17 -12.68 -4.93 -0.65
N ASN A 18 -12.66 -3.63 -0.97
CA ASN A 18 -13.29 -3.06 -2.17
C ASN A 18 -12.37 -2.15 -3.00
N HIS A 19 -11.16 -1.82 -2.53
CA HIS A 19 -10.19 -1.01 -3.27
C HIS A 19 -8.79 -1.16 -2.67
N LEU A 20 -7.80 -0.51 -3.26
CA LEU A 20 -6.44 -0.46 -2.74
C LEU A 20 -5.84 0.95 -2.84
N HIS A 21 -4.93 1.24 -1.92
CA HIS A 21 -4.10 2.44 -1.91
C HIS A 21 -2.64 2.08 -2.14
N LEU A 22 -1.97 2.84 -3.02
CA LEU A 22 -0.55 2.72 -3.31
C LEU A 22 0.12 4.10 -3.27
N VAL A 23 1.28 4.16 -2.61
CA VAL A 23 2.21 5.29 -2.71
C VAL A 23 3.44 4.78 -3.44
N ILE A 24 3.73 5.38 -4.61
CA ILE A 24 4.80 4.92 -5.50
C ILE A 24 5.66 6.07 -6.01
N THR A 25 6.89 5.74 -6.40
CA THR A 25 7.70 6.59 -7.28
C THR A 25 7.87 5.88 -8.62
N ASP A 26 7.51 6.57 -9.68
CA ASP A 26 7.73 6.16 -11.06
C ASP A 26 8.81 7.06 -11.66
N GLN A 27 10.02 6.51 -11.80
CA GLN A 27 11.16 7.25 -12.35
C GLN A 27 11.21 7.20 -13.89
N ARG A 28 10.51 6.25 -14.50
CA ARG A 28 10.57 5.97 -15.94
C ARG A 28 9.37 6.48 -16.71
N GLY A 29 8.34 6.98 -16.01
CA GLY A 29 7.08 7.40 -16.63
C GLY A 29 6.19 6.22 -17.04
N THR A 30 6.42 5.03 -16.49
CA THR A 30 5.75 3.77 -16.85
C THR A 30 4.64 3.36 -15.88
N ARG A 31 4.14 4.30 -15.08
CA ARG A 31 3.02 4.08 -14.15
C ARG A 31 1.78 3.50 -14.86
N PRO A 32 1.34 3.99 -16.05
CA PRO A 32 0.18 3.41 -16.71
C PRO A 32 0.32 1.91 -17.00
N GLU A 33 1.50 1.48 -17.46
CA GLU A 33 1.81 0.08 -17.76
C GLU A 33 1.90 -0.76 -16.49
N PHE A 34 2.51 -0.21 -15.44
CA PHE A 34 2.53 -0.82 -14.11
C PHE A 34 1.11 -1.06 -13.58
N CYS A 35 0.26 -0.02 -13.61
CA CYS A 35 -1.13 -0.11 -13.16
C CYS A 35 -1.90 -1.14 -14.00
N ARG A 36 -1.79 -1.09 -15.33
CA ARG A 36 -2.44 -2.07 -16.22
C ARG A 36 -2.05 -3.48 -15.84
N TRP A 37 -0.75 -3.76 -15.72
CA TRP A 37 -0.26 -5.09 -15.38
C TRP A 37 -0.77 -5.55 -14.01
N LEU A 38 -0.69 -4.69 -13.00
CA LEU A 38 -1.15 -5.00 -11.64
C LEU A 38 -2.63 -5.35 -11.62
N PHE A 39 -3.47 -4.50 -12.21
CA PHE A 39 -4.92 -4.69 -12.19
C PHE A 39 -5.35 -5.88 -13.05
N GLU A 40 -4.74 -6.08 -14.22
CA GLU A 40 -5.02 -7.21 -15.11
C GLU A 40 -4.71 -8.55 -14.44
N PHE A 41 -3.50 -8.72 -13.89
CA PHE A 41 -3.13 -9.99 -13.26
C PHE A 41 -3.93 -10.24 -11.99
N THR A 42 -4.18 -9.20 -11.19
CA THR A 42 -5.02 -9.32 -10.00
C THR A 42 -6.44 -9.73 -10.38
N ALA A 43 -7.05 -9.10 -11.39
CA ALA A 43 -8.38 -9.47 -11.87
C ALA A 43 -8.43 -10.93 -12.34
N LYS A 44 -7.48 -11.35 -13.19
CA LYS A 44 -7.42 -12.73 -13.71
C LYS A 44 -7.29 -13.76 -12.58
N CYS A 45 -6.36 -13.55 -11.66
CA CYS A 45 -6.12 -14.49 -10.56
C CYS A 45 -7.32 -14.58 -9.60
N LEU A 46 -7.89 -13.44 -9.22
CA LEU A 46 -8.98 -13.41 -8.23
C LEU A 46 -10.30 -13.90 -8.82
N ASN A 47 -10.61 -13.56 -10.08
CA ASN A 47 -11.78 -14.13 -10.78
C ASN A 47 -11.66 -15.65 -10.93
N ALA A 48 -10.49 -16.15 -11.35
CA ALA A 48 -10.26 -17.58 -11.46
C ALA A 48 -10.40 -18.29 -10.10
N HIS A 49 -9.85 -17.70 -9.04
CA HIS A 49 -9.93 -18.29 -7.69
C HIS A 49 -11.38 -18.35 -7.16
N TRP A 50 -12.21 -17.34 -7.42
CA TRP A 50 -13.60 -17.31 -6.97
C TRP A 50 -14.61 -17.89 -7.95
N GLY A 51 -14.16 -18.42 -9.10
CA GLY A 51 -15.06 -18.86 -10.17
C GLY A 51 -15.97 -17.75 -10.70
N ARG A 52 -15.52 -16.49 -10.62
CA ARG A 52 -16.25 -15.32 -11.11
C ARG A 52 -15.83 -14.98 -12.53
N TRP A 53 -16.71 -14.32 -13.26
CA TRP A 53 -16.46 -13.74 -14.58
C TRP A 53 -16.90 -12.27 -14.56
N GLU A 54 -16.70 -11.55 -15.68
CA GLU A 54 -16.86 -10.09 -15.80
C GLU A 54 -15.79 -9.26 -15.07
N ASN A 55 -16.02 -7.94 -15.00
CA ASN A 55 -15.06 -6.96 -14.49
C ASN A 55 -14.82 -7.14 -12.98
N PHE A 56 -13.56 -7.39 -12.62
CA PHE A 56 -13.13 -7.40 -11.22
C PHE A 56 -12.99 -5.97 -10.65
N TRP A 57 -12.44 -5.07 -11.46
CA TRP A 57 -12.24 -3.66 -11.12
C TRP A 57 -13.32 -2.80 -11.76
N ALA A 58 -13.56 -1.64 -11.16
CA ALA A 58 -14.40 -0.61 -11.76
C ALA A 58 -13.84 -0.19 -13.14
N SER A 59 -14.73 0.16 -14.07
CA SER A 59 -14.33 0.56 -15.44
C SER A 59 -13.69 1.96 -15.45
N GLU A 60 -13.88 2.73 -14.39
CA GLU A 60 -13.31 4.05 -14.21
C GLU A 60 -11.78 4.00 -14.03
N PRO A 61 -11.04 5.02 -14.53
CA PRO A 61 -9.62 5.13 -14.27
C PRO A 61 -9.31 5.23 -12.77
N PRO A 62 -8.16 4.68 -12.32
CA PRO A 62 -7.73 4.86 -10.93
C PRO A 62 -7.48 6.33 -10.63
N SER A 63 -7.80 6.75 -9.40
CA SER A 63 -7.45 8.08 -8.91
C SER A 63 -5.93 8.20 -8.74
N VAL A 64 -5.31 9.14 -9.45
CA VAL A 64 -3.87 9.36 -9.44
C VAL A 64 -3.59 10.79 -9.02
N VAL A 65 -2.81 10.95 -7.95
CA VAL A 65 -2.45 12.26 -7.41
C VAL A 65 -0.94 12.38 -7.35
N ARG A 66 -0.39 13.46 -7.91
CA ARG A 66 1.03 13.79 -7.79
C ARG A 66 1.29 14.41 -6.41
N LEU A 67 2.25 13.86 -5.68
CA LEU A 67 2.66 14.34 -4.35
C LEU A 67 3.92 15.20 -4.53
N ALA A 68 3.80 16.52 -4.35
CA ALA A 68 4.86 17.46 -4.73
C ALA A 68 5.95 17.63 -3.66
N ASP A 69 5.55 17.76 -2.40
CA ASP A 69 6.46 17.99 -1.27
C ASP A 69 6.47 16.81 -0.29
N ALA A 70 7.47 16.83 0.58
CA ALA A 70 7.78 15.70 1.46
C ALA A 70 6.75 15.52 2.60
N GLU A 71 6.08 16.60 3.00
CA GLU A 71 5.03 16.53 4.03
C GLU A 71 3.76 15.90 3.47
N VAL A 72 3.37 16.28 2.25
CA VAL A 72 2.26 15.67 1.53
C VAL A 72 2.53 14.20 1.22
N GLN A 73 3.77 13.84 0.88
CA GLN A 73 4.17 12.44 0.68
C GLN A 73 3.98 11.62 1.96
N LEU A 74 4.52 12.11 3.08
CA LEU A 74 4.38 11.46 4.38
C LEU A 74 2.91 11.36 4.81
N ALA A 75 2.15 12.45 4.68
CA ALA A 75 0.73 12.48 5.02
C ALA A 75 -0.05 11.45 4.20
N LYS A 76 0.28 11.28 2.92
CA LYS A 76 -0.35 10.27 2.07
C LYS A 76 0.03 8.84 2.47
N VAL A 77 1.30 8.60 2.84
CA VAL A 77 1.72 7.30 3.41
C VAL A 77 0.94 7.00 4.68
N VAL A 78 0.89 7.93 5.63
CA VAL A 78 0.14 7.77 6.89
C VAL A 78 -1.32 7.45 6.58
N TYR A 79 -1.97 8.25 5.73
CA TYR A 79 -3.35 8.00 5.30
C TYR A 79 -3.53 6.60 4.70
N THR A 80 -2.61 6.16 3.83
CA THR A 80 -2.66 4.82 3.23
C THR A 80 -2.62 3.72 4.30
N LEU A 81 -1.76 3.86 5.32
CA LEU A 81 -1.63 2.88 6.39
C LEU A 81 -2.78 2.93 7.40
N THR A 82 -3.37 4.09 7.62
CA THR A 82 -4.48 4.27 8.56
C THR A 82 -5.84 4.16 7.89
N ASN A 83 -5.88 3.87 6.58
CA ASN A 83 -7.13 3.82 5.83
C ASN A 83 -8.14 2.80 6.40
N PRO A 84 -7.73 1.58 6.83
CA PRO A 84 -8.66 0.65 7.48
C PRO A 84 -9.30 1.23 8.75
N VAL A 85 -8.58 2.05 9.51
CA VAL A 85 -9.11 2.74 10.70
C VAL A 85 -10.06 3.86 10.28
N ALA A 86 -9.66 4.69 9.32
CA ALA A 86 -10.49 5.77 8.79
C ALA A 86 -11.79 5.25 8.14
N ALA A 87 -11.77 4.03 7.60
CA ALA A 87 -12.93 3.34 7.05
C ALA A 87 -13.76 2.58 8.11
N GLY A 88 -13.40 2.66 9.40
CA GLY A 88 -14.11 1.99 10.49
C GLY A 88 -14.01 0.46 10.50
N LEU A 89 -13.05 -0.13 9.79
CA LEU A 89 -12.90 -1.58 9.67
C LEU A 89 -12.16 -2.21 10.86
N VAL A 90 -11.25 -1.44 11.48
CA VAL A 90 -10.47 -1.82 12.66
C VAL A 90 -10.22 -0.60 13.53
N THR A 91 -10.01 -0.80 14.83
CA THR A 91 -9.70 0.28 15.78
C THR A 91 -8.27 0.78 15.66
N GLU A 92 -7.34 -0.08 15.22
CA GLU A 92 -5.92 0.22 15.09
C GLU A 92 -5.36 -0.35 13.79
N HIS A 93 -4.44 0.38 13.15
CA HIS A 93 -3.93 0.01 11.81
C HIS A 93 -3.30 -1.39 11.75
N HIS A 94 -2.63 -1.82 12.82
CA HIS A 94 -1.91 -3.09 12.87
C HIS A 94 -2.86 -4.29 13.01
N LEU A 95 -4.13 -4.05 13.36
CA LEU A 95 -5.17 -5.07 13.45
C LEU A 95 -5.78 -5.42 12.09
N TRP A 96 -5.47 -4.66 11.02
CA TRP A 96 -5.96 -4.97 9.68
C TRP A 96 -5.44 -6.34 9.22
N PRO A 97 -6.33 -7.31 8.92
CA PRO A 97 -5.92 -8.67 8.55
C PRO A 97 -5.46 -8.78 7.08
N GLY A 98 -5.77 -7.78 6.25
CA GLY A 98 -5.42 -7.75 4.83
C GLY A 98 -4.00 -7.26 4.56
N LEU A 99 -3.64 -7.18 3.28
CA LEU A 99 -2.32 -6.71 2.85
C LEU A 99 -2.12 -5.24 3.19
N ILE A 100 -1.15 -4.95 4.06
CA ILE A 100 -0.77 -3.59 4.44
C ILE A 100 0.74 -3.49 4.69
N SER A 101 1.35 -2.41 4.19
CA SER A 101 2.74 -2.07 4.52
C SER A 101 2.85 -1.80 6.01
N ARG A 102 3.80 -2.45 6.68
CA ARG A 102 4.14 -2.11 8.06
C ARG A 102 5.42 -1.30 8.05
N PRO A 103 5.43 -0.08 8.60
CA PRO A 103 6.66 0.69 8.70
C PRO A 103 7.64 -0.12 9.55
N ALA A 104 8.78 -0.46 8.98
CA ALA A 104 9.83 -1.13 9.73
C ALA A 104 10.34 -0.17 10.82
N ARG A 105 10.67 -0.69 12.00
CA ARG A 105 10.87 0.09 13.23
C ARG A 105 12.06 1.09 13.16
N VAL A 106 12.86 1.13 12.09
CA VAL A 106 14.06 1.98 11.94
C VAL A 106 14.33 2.36 10.47
N PRO A 107 14.77 3.59 10.13
CA PRO A 107 15.25 3.91 8.77
C PRO A 107 16.39 2.98 8.32
N GLY A 108 16.28 2.40 7.13
CA GLY A 108 17.24 1.41 6.60
C GLY A 108 16.91 -0.05 6.94
N SER A 109 15.83 -0.31 7.68
CA SER A 109 15.38 -1.68 7.91
C SER A 109 14.51 -2.23 6.76
N ARG A 110 14.76 -3.50 6.45
CA ARG A 110 14.06 -4.31 5.46
C ARG A 110 12.57 -4.36 5.80
N LEU A 111 11.69 -4.13 4.82
CA LEU A 111 10.27 -4.41 4.99
C LEU A 111 10.06 -5.92 5.07
N SER A 112 9.90 -6.44 6.28
CA SER A 112 9.32 -7.76 6.52
C SER A 112 7.82 -7.61 6.68
N TYR A 113 7.05 -8.20 5.77
CA TYR A 113 5.60 -8.26 5.90
C TYR A 113 5.23 -9.56 6.63
N ASP A 114 4.78 -9.46 7.88
CA ASP A 114 4.27 -10.61 8.63
C ASP A 114 2.75 -10.74 8.44
N ARG A 115 2.29 -11.72 7.66
CA ARG A 115 0.85 -11.84 7.37
C ARG A 115 0.16 -12.36 8.63
N GLY A 116 -0.89 -11.67 9.09
CA GLY A 116 -1.73 -12.15 10.18
C GLY A 116 -2.36 -13.52 9.88
N PRO A 117 -2.98 -14.17 10.88
CA PRO A 117 -3.44 -15.55 10.79
C PRO A 117 -4.34 -15.80 9.57
N ALA A 118 -4.15 -16.97 8.95
CA ALA A 118 -4.53 -17.27 7.58
C ALA A 118 -6.05 -17.32 7.30
N ARG A 119 -6.67 -16.15 7.12
CA ARG A 119 -8.01 -16.04 6.51
C ARG A 119 -8.02 -14.94 5.45
N GLY A 120 -8.16 -15.32 4.18
CA GLY A 120 -8.31 -14.41 3.04
C GLY A 120 -7.36 -14.73 1.87
N LEU A 121 -7.67 -14.25 0.68
CA LEU A 121 -6.93 -14.55 -0.57
C LEU A 121 -5.52 -13.93 -0.63
N PHE A 122 -5.23 -12.99 0.28
CA PHE A 122 -3.89 -12.48 0.56
C PHE A 122 -3.19 -13.21 1.73
N ALA A 123 -3.76 -14.32 2.24
CA ALA A 123 -3.14 -15.22 3.19
C ALA A 123 -2.40 -16.35 2.45
N GLY A 124 -1.09 -16.46 2.69
CA GLY A 124 -0.29 -17.57 2.16
C GLY A 124 1.16 -17.18 1.82
N GLY A 125 2.12 -17.86 2.48
CA GLY A 125 3.52 -17.98 2.09
C GLY A 125 4.43 -16.78 2.37
N ALA A 126 5.54 -17.03 3.07
CA ALA A 126 6.64 -16.07 3.20
C ALA A 126 7.27 -15.82 1.82
N SER A 127 7.30 -14.56 1.40
CA SER A 127 8.03 -14.11 0.22
C SER A 127 8.73 -12.82 0.59
N GLU A 128 10.06 -12.85 0.58
CA GLU A 128 10.89 -11.67 0.80
C GLU A 128 10.87 -10.82 -0.46
N THR A 129 10.33 -9.60 -0.38
CA THR A 129 10.48 -8.60 -1.44
C THR A 129 11.31 -7.45 -0.91
N MET A 130 12.42 -7.14 -1.57
CA MET A 130 13.17 -5.92 -1.29
C MET A 130 12.38 -4.70 -1.78
N ALA A 131 11.92 -3.88 -0.84
CA ALA A 131 11.57 -2.49 -1.12
C ALA A 131 12.52 -1.62 -0.28
N GLY A 132 13.48 -0.99 -0.95
CA GLY A 132 14.40 -0.05 -0.33
C GLY A 132 13.68 1.25 -0.01
N TRP A 133 13.66 1.64 1.26
CA TRP A 133 13.14 2.93 1.69
C TRP A 133 14.16 4.03 1.37
N THR A 134 13.83 4.93 0.46
CA THR A 134 14.56 6.21 0.35
C THR A 134 13.72 7.28 1.04
N VAL A 135 13.95 7.46 2.34
CA VAL A 135 13.43 8.60 3.09
C VAL A 135 14.27 9.81 2.69
N GLN A 136 13.66 10.79 2.02
CA GLN A 136 14.34 12.06 1.74
C GLN A 136 14.78 12.69 3.08
N PRO A 137 16.04 13.14 3.23
CA PRO A 137 16.61 13.60 4.51
C PRO A 137 15.79 14.64 5.28
N SER A 138 14.93 15.41 4.59
CA SER A 138 14.07 16.46 5.16
C SER A 138 12.89 15.98 6.01
N THR A 139 12.57 14.68 6.02
CA THR A 139 11.28 14.17 6.55
C THR A 139 11.30 13.63 7.98
N ARG A 140 12.46 13.61 8.64
CA ARG A 140 12.64 12.91 9.94
C ARG A 140 11.83 13.52 11.10
N ALA A 141 11.64 14.84 11.11
CA ALA A 141 10.91 15.54 12.19
C ALA A 141 9.39 15.52 11.98
N SER A 142 8.92 15.58 10.73
CA SER A 142 7.48 15.59 10.41
C SER A 142 6.85 14.19 10.57
N ALA A 143 7.63 13.12 10.38
CA ALA A 143 7.20 11.73 10.60
C ALA A 143 6.69 11.48 12.03
N LEU A 144 7.39 11.99 13.04
CA LEU A 144 7.00 11.85 14.46
C LEU A 144 5.69 12.57 14.79
N ARG A 145 5.45 13.75 14.20
CA ARG A 145 4.22 14.53 14.43
C ARG A 145 2.99 13.90 13.77
N ALA A 146 3.12 13.43 12.53
CA ALA A 146 2.03 12.73 11.84
C ALA A 146 1.66 11.42 12.55
N TRP A 147 2.65 10.71 13.11
CA TRP A 147 2.44 9.49 13.90
C TRP A 147 1.71 9.76 15.23
N GLN A 148 2.08 10.85 15.92
CA GLN A 148 1.45 11.27 17.18
C GLN A 148 0.01 11.78 17.02
N ALA A 149 -0.33 12.35 15.85
CA ALA A 149 -1.69 12.79 15.54
C ALA A 149 -2.67 11.63 15.31
N VAL A 150 -2.18 10.50 14.78
CA VAL A 150 -2.98 9.27 14.61
C VAL A 150 -3.14 8.51 15.93
N GLY A 151 -2.16 8.62 16.85
CA GLY A 151 -2.17 7.94 18.15
C GLY A 151 -3.03 8.59 19.23
N ARG A 152 -3.64 9.75 18.97
CA ARG A 152 -4.64 10.37 19.86
C ARG A 152 -6.00 10.26 19.17
N GLY A 153 -6.79 9.31 19.65
CA GLY A 153 -8.09 9.00 19.08
C GLY A 153 -8.98 10.22 18.91
N CYS A 154 -9.59 10.33 17.74
CA CYS A 154 -10.87 11.00 17.63
C CYS A 154 -11.93 9.92 17.83
N CYS A 155 -12.61 10.03 18.96
CA CYS A 155 -13.94 9.48 19.19
C CYS A 155 -14.91 9.93 18.10
#